data_AF-A0A4U9V5J4-F1
#
_entry.id   AF-A0A4U9V5J4-F1
#
_cell.length_a   1.000
_cell.length_b   1.000
_cell.length_c   1.000
_cell.angle_alpha   90.00
_cell.angle_beta   90.00
_cell.angle_gamma   90.00
#
_symmetry.space_group_name_H-M   'P 1'
#
loop_
_entity.id
_entity.type
_entity.pdbx_description
1 polymer ?
#
loop_
_entity_poly.entity_id
_entity_poly.type
_entity_poly.pdbx_seq_one_letter_code
_entity_poly.pdbx_strand_id
1 'polypeptide(L)'
;MTTKKCHLRSIIHELLWFLNGDTNVAYLRENNVSIWDEWADENGDLGPVYGKQWRAWGAADGRQIDQLSTVLQQLKQDPDSRRIIVSAWNVGEPG
;
A
#
# COMPACT_ATOMS: atom_id res chain seq x y z
N MET A 1 -12.67 2.29 17.41
CA MET A 1 -12.21 2.95 18.66
C MET A 1 -13.03 4.21 18.87
N THR A 2 -13.72 4.35 20.00
CA THR A 2 -14.56 5.53 20.32
C THR A 2 -14.02 6.34 21.50
N THR A 3 -12.99 5.84 22.18
CA THR A 3 -12.38 6.44 23.37
C THR A 3 -11.36 7.54 23.06
N LYS A 4 -10.90 7.65 21.82
CA LYS A 4 -9.99 8.70 21.34
C LYS A 4 -10.41 9.15 19.93
N LYS A 5 -10.25 10.44 19.65
CA LYS A 5 -10.53 11.02 18.33
C LYS A 5 -9.41 10.62 17.36
N CYS A 6 -9.72 9.78 16.38
CA CYS A 6 -8.80 9.42 15.31
C CYS A 6 -8.82 10.48 14.20
N HIS A 7 -7.67 10.76 13.60
CA HIS A 7 -7.56 11.62 12.43
C HIS A 7 -7.98 10.86 11.17
N LEU A 8 -9.30 10.77 10.94
CA LEU A 8 -9.86 9.99 9.82
C LEU A 8 -9.37 10.47 8.44
N ARG A 9 -9.17 11.79 8.27
CA ARG A 9 -8.61 12.36 7.04
C ARG A 9 -7.26 11.71 6.68
N SER A 10 -6.36 11.57 7.65
CA SER A 10 -5.04 10.96 7.42
C SER A 10 -5.16 9.50 6.99
N ILE A 11 -6.06 8.74 7.62
CA ILE A 11 -6.32 7.33 7.29
C ILE A 11 -6.85 7.18 5.86
N ILE A 12 -7.76 8.05 5.43
CA ILE A 12 -8.32 8.00 4.07
C ILE A 12 -7.24 8.28 3.02
N HIS A 13 -6.45 9.33 3.20
CA HIS A 13 -5.38 9.66 2.25
C HIS A 13 -4.27 8.61 2.23
N GLU A 14 -3.90 8.05 3.38
CA GLU A 14 -2.96 6.93 3.46
C GLU A 14 -3.46 5.72 2.65
N LEU A 15 -4.72 5.33 2.81
CA LEU A 15 -5.28 4.21 2.06
C LEU A 15 -5.31 4.49 0.55
N LEU A 16 -5.70 5.70 0.14
CA LEU A 16 -5.69 6.10 -1.27
C LEU A 16 -4.26 6.09 -1.85
N TRP A 17 -3.28 6.52 -1.05
CA TRP A 17 -1.87 6.49 -1.41
C TRP A 17 -1.36 5.05 -1.62
N PHE A 18 -1.67 4.13 -0.69
CA PHE A 18 -1.36 2.71 -0.87
C PHE A 18 -2.04 2.10 -2.10
N LEU A 19 -3.32 2.43 -2.34
CA LEU A 19 -4.05 1.93 -3.49
C LEU A 19 -3.45 2.43 -4.81
N ASN A 20 -2.90 3.65 -4.84
CA ASN A 20 -2.19 4.18 -6.02
C ASN A 20 -0.88 3.45 -6.29
N GLY A 21 -0.34 2.72 -5.32
CA GLY A 21 0.97 2.09 -5.41
C GLY A 21 2.13 3.06 -5.23
N ASP A 22 1.84 4.26 -4.73
CA ASP A 22 2.83 5.31 -4.50
C ASP A 22 3.61 5.02 -3.21
N THR A 23 4.87 5.45 -3.21
CA THR A 23 5.82 5.29 -2.11
C THR A 23 6.52 6.59 -1.75
N ASN A 24 6.09 7.72 -2.32
CA ASN A 24 6.59 9.05 -2.01
C ASN A 24 5.58 9.85 -1.15
N VAL A 25 6.06 10.58 -0.14
CA VAL A 25 5.20 11.37 0.76
C VAL A 25 4.65 12.65 0.13
N ALA A 26 5.04 13.04 -1.09
CA ALA A 26 4.57 14.26 -1.73
C ALA A 26 3.03 14.36 -1.77
N TYR A 27 2.35 13.28 -2.19
CA TYR A 27 0.90 13.22 -2.18
C TYR A 27 0.30 13.40 -0.78
N LEU A 28 0.94 12.81 0.24
CA LEU A 28 0.47 12.92 1.63
C LEU A 28 0.65 14.36 2.13
N ARG A 29 1.81 14.99 1.85
CA ARG A 29 2.11 16.38 2.21
C ARG A 29 1.15 17.36 1.56
N GLU A 30 0.85 17.19 0.27
CA GLU A 30 -0.15 17.99 -0.47
C GLU A 30 -1.54 17.91 0.18
N ASN A 31 -1.86 16.79 0.82
CA ASN A 31 -3.12 16.57 1.51
C ASN A 31 -3.07 16.86 3.02
N ASN A 32 -2.03 17.55 3.50
CA ASN A 32 -1.77 17.88 4.91
C ASN A 32 -1.66 16.63 5.82
N VAL A 33 -1.06 15.55 5.31
CA VAL A 33 -0.82 14.32 6.04
C VAL A 33 0.69 14.13 6.21
N SER A 34 1.16 14.17 7.45
CA SER A 34 2.59 14.10 7.82
C SER A 34 2.96 12.82 8.58
N ILE A 35 2.06 11.83 8.63
CA ILE A 35 2.26 10.61 9.45
C ILE A 35 3.39 9.71 8.94
N TRP A 36 3.95 9.98 7.75
CA TRP A 36 5.04 9.23 7.14
C TRP A 36 6.33 10.05 7.00
N ASP A 37 6.33 11.32 7.44
CA ASP A 37 7.45 12.24 7.26
C ASP A 37 8.71 11.79 8.01
N GLU A 38 8.57 11.09 9.14
CA GLU A 38 9.69 10.63 9.97
C GLU A 38 10.47 9.46 9.35
N TRP A 39 9.89 8.77 8.36
CA TRP A 39 10.50 7.60 7.70
C TRP A 39 10.89 7.85 6.24
N ALA A 40 10.51 9.00 5.69
CA ALA A 40 10.85 9.38 4.33
C ALA A 40 12.28 9.91 4.26
N ASP A 41 12.97 9.63 3.15
CA ASP A 41 14.28 10.19 2.88
C ASP A 41 14.23 11.70 2.50
N GLU A 42 15.38 12.27 2.14
CA GLU A 42 15.50 13.68 1.73
C GLU A 42 14.66 14.02 0.49
N ASN A 43 14.37 13.03 -0.36
CA ASN A 43 13.53 13.17 -1.56
C ASN A 43 12.05 12.86 -1.28
N GLY A 44 11.73 12.41 -0.07
CA GLY A 44 10.38 12.01 0.33
C GLY A 44 10.04 10.56 -0.01
N ASP A 45 11.01 9.75 -0.42
CA ASP A 45 10.79 8.35 -0.77
C ASP A 45 10.92 7.45 0.46
N LEU A 46 10.02 6.46 0.56
CA LEU A 46 10.06 5.42 1.61
C LEU A 46 10.62 4.09 1.12
N GLY A 47 11.01 3.99 -0.16
CA GLY A 47 11.38 2.72 -0.77
C GLY A 47 10.18 1.79 -1.00
N PRO A 48 10.38 0.48 -1.13
CA PRO A 48 9.38 -0.48 -1.62
C PRO A 48 8.34 -0.90 -0.56
N VAL A 49 7.68 0.07 0.06
CA VAL A 49 6.67 -0.14 1.12
C VAL A 49 5.32 -0.60 0.54
N TYR A 50 4.29 -0.67 1.39
CA TYR A 50 2.98 -1.28 1.14
C TYR A 50 2.40 -1.03 -0.25
N GLY A 51 2.36 0.22 -0.73
CA GLY A 51 1.80 0.55 -2.03
C GLY A 51 2.45 -0.22 -3.18
N LYS A 52 3.79 -0.23 -3.22
CA LYS A 52 4.55 -0.99 -4.22
C LYS A 52 4.27 -2.48 -4.11
N GLN A 53 4.26 -3.06 -2.91
CA GLN A 53 3.99 -4.49 -2.75
C GLN A 53 2.57 -4.87 -3.16
N TRP A 54 1.57 -4.01 -2.94
CA TRP A 54 0.18 -4.28 -3.29
C TRP A 54 -0.08 -4.20 -4.80
N ARG A 55 0.51 -3.21 -5.49
CA ARG A 55 0.26 -2.95 -6.92
C ARG A 55 1.32 -3.53 -7.86
N ALA A 56 2.55 -3.73 -7.39
CA ALA A 56 3.71 -4.08 -8.21
C ALA A 56 4.70 -4.97 -7.45
N TRP A 57 4.22 -6.08 -6.87
CA TRP A 57 5.07 -7.05 -6.19
C TRP A 57 6.13 -7.62 -7.14
N GLY A 58 7.41 -7.44 -6.82
CA GLY A 58 8.52 -7.99 -7.59
C GLY A 58 8.68 -9.50 -7.38
N ALA A 59 8.43 -10.29 -8.42
CA ALA A 59 8.69 -11.72 -8.43
C ALA A 59 10.15 -12.03 -8.83
N ALA A 60 10.67 -13.17 -8.40
CA ALA A 60 12.06 -13.58 -8.68
C ALA A 60 12.38 -13.75 -10.18
N ASP A 61 11.36 -13.91 -11.02
CA ASP A 61 11.47 -14.01 -12.48
C ASP A 61 11.36 -12.65 -13.19
N GLY A 62 11.34 -11.54 -12.44
CA GLY A 62 11.27 -10.18 -12.97
C GLY A 62 9.85 -9.70 -13.28
N ARG A 63 8.81 -10.52 -13.06
CA ARG A 63 7.42 -10.08 -13.20
C ARG A 63 7.00 -9.16 -12.05
N GLN A 64 6.06 -8.27 -12.34
CA GLN A 64 5.33 -7.50 -11.34
C GLN A 64 3.91 -8.04 -11.18
N ILE A 65 3.48 -8.27 -9.94
CA ILE A 65 2.16 -8.83 -9.63
C ILE A 65 1.32 -7.75 -8.94
N ASP A 66 0.19 -7.38 -9.56
CA ASP A 66 -0.85 -6.55 -8.94
C ASP A 66 -1.81 -7.43 -8.15
N GLN A 67 -1.58 -7.48 -6.83
CA GLN A 67 -2.37 -8.31 -5.92
C GLN A 67 -3.79 -7.78 -5.74
N LEU A 68 -3.99 -6.46 -5.80
CA LEU A 68 -5.30 -5.83 -5.64
C LEU A 68 -6.22 -6.16 -6.83
N SER A 69 -5.68 -6.04 -8.04
CA SER A 69 -6.40 -6.44 -9.26
C SER A 69 -6.74 -7.94 -9.23
N THR A 70 -5.82 -8.78 -8.75
CA THR A 70 -6.03 -10.23 -8.61
C THR A 70 -7.15 -10.55 -7.62
N VAL A 71 -7.13 -9.93 -6.43
CA VAL A 71 -8.17 -10.12 -5.40
C VAL A 71 -9.53 -9.61 -5.88
N LEU A 72 -9.59 -8.45 -6.54
CA LEU A 72 -10.84 -7.93 -7.11
C LEU A 72 -11.42 -8.87 -8.18
N GLN A 73 -10.58 -9.50 -8.99
CA GLN A 73 -11.02 -10.49 -9.97
C GLN A 73 -11.55 -11.76 -9.28
N GLN A 74 -10.83 -12.28 -8.28
CA GLN A 74 -11.25 -13.46 -7.53
C GLN A 74 -12.58 -13.25 -6.81
N LEU A 75 -12.77 -12.11 -6.15
CA LEU A 75 -14.04 -11.77 -5.51
C LEU A 75 -15.23 -11.75 -6.48
N LYS A 76 -14.99 -11.39 -7.75
CA LYS A 76 -16.04 -11.34 -8.79
C LYS A 76 -16.31 -12.70 -9.42
N GLN A 77 -15.29 -13.54 -9.57
CA GLN A 77 -15.35 -14.78 -10.36
C GLN A 77 -15.44 -16.05 -9.52
N ASP A 78 -14.83 -16.05 -8.33
CA ASP A 78 -14.73 -17.18 -7.40
C ASP A 78 -14.72 -16.68 -5.93
N PRO A 79 -15.86 -16.16 -5.44
CA PRO A 79 -15.93 -15.55 -4.11
C PRO A 79 -15.71 -16.54 -2.96
N ASP A 80 -15.90 -17.84 -3.18
CA ASP A 80 -15.68 -18.89 -2.18
C ASP A 80 -14.21 -19.34 -2.08
N SER A 81 -13.35 -18.76 -2.90
CA SER A 81 -11.92 -19.04 -2.88
C SER A 81 -11.30 -18.75 -1.52
N ARG A 82 -10.61 -19.74 -0.95
CA ARG A 82 -9.88 -19.61 0.32
C ARG A 82 -8.50 -18.97 0.17
N ARG A 83 -8.21 -18.42 -1.02
CA ARG A 83 -6.89 -17.89 -1.41
C ARG A 83 -6.93 -16.43 -1.86
N ILE A 84 -8.00 -15.72 -1.49
CA ILE A 84 -8.12 -14.27 -1.71
C ILE A 84 -7.24 -13.58 -0.66
N ILE A 85 -5.98 -13.31 -1.01
CA ILE A 85 -4.94 -12.84 -0.09
C ILE A 85 -4.16 -11.70 -0.74
N VAL A 86 -3.81 -10.69 0.06
CA VAL A 86 -2.82 -9.66 -0.25
C VAL A 86 -1.72 -9.74 0.81
N SER A 87 -0.45 -9.79 0.39
CA SER A 87 0.70 -9.74 1.29
C SER A 87 1.53 -8.49 1.02
N ALA A 88 1.93 -7.78 2.07
CA ALA A 88 2.95 -6.74 2.00
C ALA A 88 4.35 -7.25 2.41
N TRP A 89 4.45 -8.51 2.82
CA TRP A 89 5.70 -9.07 3.37
C TRP A 89 6.53 -9.73 2.27
N ASN A 90 7.29 -8.94 1.51
CA ASN A 90 8.19 -9.43 0.49
C ASN A 90 9.58 -9.70 1.07
N VAL A 91 9.95 -10.97 1.24
CA VAL A 91 11.22 -11.38 1.85
C VAL A 91 12.44 -10.91 1.04
N GLY A 92 12.28 -10.71 -0.28
CA GLY A 92 13.34 -10.19 -1.15
C GLY A 92 13.46 -8.65 -1.14
N GLU A 93 12.44 -7.95 -0.62
CA GLU A 93 12.40 -6.50 -0.50
C GLU A 93 11.88 -6.10 0.91
N PRO A 94 12.61 -6.45 2.00
CA PRO A 94 12.25 -5.96 3.32
C PRO A 94 12.48 -4.44 3.34
N GLY A 95 11.37 -3.69 3.40
CA GLY A 95 11.38 -2.23 3.50
C GLY A 95 12.00 -1.71 4.80
#